data_AF-A0A7Y2NT86-F1
#
_entry.id   AF-A0A7Y2NT86-F1
#
_cell.length_a   1.000
_cell.length_b   1.000
_cell.length_c   1.000
_cell.angle_alpha   90.00
_cell.angle_beta   90.00
_cell.angle_gamma   90.00
#
_symmetry.space_group_name_H-M   'P 1'
#
loop_
_entity.id
_entity.type
_entity.pdbx_description
1 polymer ?
#
loop_
_entity_poly.entity_id
_entity_poly.type
_entity_poly.pdbx_seq_one_letter_code
_entity_poly.pdbx_strand_id
1 'polypeptide(L)' 'MLEGTIKTAWGAVMDESKNPLRSFPLMTAHMMMQILAWMWSVIFAMALGSYLVFGVTVVGHALILAGVFGTLAVFQRAER' A
#
# COMPACT_ATOMS: atom_id res chain seq x y z
N MET A 1 -8.49 -23.93 -3.18
CA MET A 1 -8.10 -23.46 -4.53
C MET A 1 -7.92 -21.94 -4.56
N LEU A 2 -8.91 -21.14 -4.13
CA LEU A 2 -8.85 -19.66 -4.09
C LEU A 2 -7.68 -19.09 -3.25
N GLU A 3 -7.34 -19.72 -2.13
CA GLU A 3 -6.25 -19.27 -1.25
C GLU A 3 -4.87 -19.23 -1.95
N GLY A 4 -4.58 -20.22 -2.79
CA GLY A 4 -3.31 -20.30 -3.53
C GLY A 4 -3.22 -19.22 -4.60
N THR A 5 -4.33 -18.93 -5.27
CA THR A 5 -4.41 -17.87 -6.29
C THR A 5 -4.23 -16.49 -5.69
N ILE A 6 -4.85 -16.20 -4.54
CA ILE A 6 -4.71 -14.90 -3.86
C ILE A 6 -3.27 -14.69 -3.40
N LYS A 7 -2.63 -15.71 -2.78
CA LYS A 7 -1.22 -15.62 -2.36
C LYS A 7 -0.28 -15.38 -3.54
N THR A 8 -0.54 -16.03 -4.68
CA THR A 8 0.26 -15.87 -5.90
C THR A 8 0.09 -14.48 -6.51
N ALA A 9 -1.16 -14.01 -6.64
CA ALA A 9 -1.46 -12.69 -7.16
C ALA A 9 -0.91 -11.58 -6.26
N TRP A 10 -1.08 -11.72 -4.95
CA TRP A 10 -0.49 -10.82 -3.96
C TRP A 10 1.03 -10.78 -4.09
N GLY A 11 1.69 -11.94 -4.15
CA GLY A 11 3.15 -12.01 -4.32
C GLY A 11 3.62 -11.35 -5.63
N ALA A 12 2.88 -11.51 -6.72
CA ALA A 12 3.26 -10.88 -8.00
C ALA A 12 3.26 -9.34 -7.94
N VAL A 13 2.45 -8.74 -7.06
CA VAL A 13 2.34 -7.28 -6.92
C VAL A 13 3.19 -6.78 -5.76
N MET A 14 3.00 -7.35 -4.57
CA MET A 14 3.44 -6.80 -3.28
C MET A 14 4.78 -7.36 -2.78
N ASP A 15 5.28 -8.45 -3.34
CA ASP A 15 6.57 -9.03 -2.96
C ASP A 15 7.66 -8.51 -3.89
N GLU A 16 8.59 -7.72 -3.35
CA GLU A 16 9.66 -7.12 -4.15
C GLU A 16 10.61 -8.15 -4.76
N SER A 17 10.66 -9.38 -4.23
CA SER A 17 11.48 -10.45 -4.80
C SER A 17 10.85 -11.10 -6.04
N LYS A 18 9.54 -10.95 -6.23
CA LYS A 18 8.77 -11.60 -7.29
C LYS A 18 8.25 -10.63 -8.34
N ASN A 19 8.02 -9.38 -7.96
CA ASN A 19 7.52 -8.37 -8.87
C ASN A 19 8.61 -7.89 -9.86
N PRO A 20 8.25 -7.10 -10.90
CA PRO A 20 9.22 -6.60 -11.88
C PRO A 20 10.32 -5.69 -11.29
N LEU A 21 10.16 -5.20 -10.06
CA LEU A 21 11.11 -4.33 -9.37
C LEU A 21 12.21 -5.11 -8.65
N ARG A 22 12.17 -6.45 -8.67
CA ARG A 22 13.16 -7.34 -8.05
C ARG A 22 14.61 -7.15 -8.49
N SER A 23 14.84 -6.50 -9.64
CA SER A 23 16.18 -6.20 -10.14
C SER A 23 16.83 -5.02 -9.41
N PHE A 24 16.05 -4.22 -8.68
CA PHE A 24 16.53 -3.04 -7.97
C PHE A 24 16.91 -3.38 -6.52
N PRO A 25 17.81 -2.59 -5.89
CA PRO A 25 18.05 -2.68 -4.46
C PRO A 25 16.76 -2.50 -3.66
N LEU A 26 16.65 -3.19 -2.52
CA LEU A 26 15.45 -3.22 -1.66
C LEU A 26 14.87 -1.82 -1.38
N MET A 27 15.72 -0.86 -1.04
CA MET A 27 15.29 0.51 -0.75
C MET A 27 14.62 1.17 -1.96
N THR A 28 15.19 1.00 -3.15
CA THR A 28 14.65 1.56 -4.40
C THR A 28 13.36 0.85 -4.79
N ALA A 29 13.33 -0.47 -4.73
CA ALA A 29 12.14 -1.27 -5.03
C ALA A 29 10.99 -0.90 -4.08
N HIS A 30 11.26 -0.78 -2.77
CA HIS A 30 10.29 -0.36 -1.78
C HIS A 30 9.78 1.07 -2.06
N MET A 31 10.67 2.03 -2.32
CA MET A 31 10.26 3.40 -2.66
C MET A 31 9.40 3.47 -3.92
N MET A 32 9.76 2.73 -4.98
CA MET A 32 8.97 2.67 -6.22
C MET A 32 7.59 2.04 -5.99
N MET A 33 7.51 0.98 -5.17
CA MET A 33 6.25 0.38 -4.75
C MET A 33 5.35 1.40 -4.04
N GLN A 34 5.91 2.21 -3.12
CA GLN A 34 5.17 3.27 -2.44
C GLN A 34 4.67 4.35 -3.41
N ILE A 35 5.51 4.77 -4.37
CA ILE A 35 5.13 5.75 -5.39
C ILE A 35 4.00 5.21 -6.27
N LEU A 36 4.05 3.93 -6.66
CA LEU A 36 2.98 3.29 -7.44
C LEU A 36 1.65 3.29 -6.68
N ALA A 37 1.67 2.98 -5.38
CA ALA A 37 0.49 3.03 -4.53
C ALA A 37 -0.08 4.46 -4.43
N TRP A 38 0.78 5.46 -4.29
CA TRP A 38 0.40 6.88 -4.30
C TRP A 38 -0.19 7.31 -5.65
N MET A 39 0.42 6.92 -6.76
CA MET A 39 -0.07 7.22 -8.11
C MET A 39 -1.49 6.71 -8.32
N TRP A 40 -1.76 5.44 -7.98
CA TRP A 40 -3.10 4.86 -8.13
C TRP A 40 -4.13 5.53 -7.22
N SER A 41 -3.74 5.88 -6.00
CA SER A 41 -4.61 6.65 -5.09
C SER A 41 -5.01 7.99 -5.70
N VAL A 42 -4.07 8.68 -6.35
CA VAL A 42 -4.32 9.95 -7.04
C VAL A 42 -5.21 9.77 -8.28
N ILE A 43 -4.97 8.72 -9.08
CA ILE A 43 -5.80 8.39 -10.26
C ILE A 43 -7.26 8.15 -9.85
N PHE A 44 -7.50 7.33 -8.82
CA PHE A 44 -8.87 7.06 -8.37
C PHE A 44 -9.56 8.32 -7.84
N ALA A 45 -8.85 9.13 -7.08
CA ALA A 45 -9.41 10.36 -6.52
C ALA A 45 -9.71 11.42 -7.60
N MET A 46 -8.87 11.53 -8.64
CA MET A 46 -9.17 12.38 -9.80
C MET A 46 -10.29 11.80 -10.69
N ALA A 47 -10.35 10.49 -10.87
CA ALA A 47 -11.40 9.83 -11.65
C ALA A 47 -12.80 10.04 -11.06
N LEU A 48 -12.90 10.22 -9.73
CA LEU A 48 -14.14 10.59 -9.04
C LEU A 48 -14.51 12.07 -9.20
N GLY A 49 -13.67 12.88 -9.85
CA GLY A 49 -14.05 14.16 -10.47
C GLY A 49 -14.12 15.39 -9.55
N SER A 50 -13.61 15.33 -8.31
CA SER A 50 -13.66 16.49 -7.41
C SER A 50 -12.37 16.67 -6.60
N TYR A 51 -11.71 17.83 -6.76
CA TYR A 51 -10.53 18.22 -5.98
C TYR A 51 -10.79 18.25 -4.47
N LEU A 52 -12.03 18.53 -4.05
CA LEU A 52 -12.42 18.45 -2.63
C LEU A 52 -12.54 16.99 -2.16
N VAL A 53 -13.10 16.10 -2.99
CA VAL A 53 -13.15 14.67 -2.71
C VAL A 53 -11.73 14.09 -2.69
N PHE A 54 -10.83 14.57 -3.55
CA PHE A 54 -9.40 14.23 -3.51
C PHE A 54 -8.76 14.60 -2.16
N GLY A 55 -8.95 15.83 -1.69
CA GLY A 55 -8.41 16.26 -0.39
C GLY A 55 -8.93 15.41 0.78
N VAL A 56 -10.23 15.12 0.82
CA VAL A 56 -10.84 14.30 1.86
C VAL A 56 -10.37 12.85 1.80
N THR A 57 -10.25 12.26 0.61
CA THR A 57 -9.84 10.85 0.43
C THR A 57 -8.38 10.61 0.79
N VAL A 58 -7.46 11.54 0.48
CA VAL A 58 -6.04 11.46 0.90
C VAL A 58 -5.90 11.52 2.42
N VAL A 59 -6.60 12.45 3.08
CA VAL A 59 -6.59 12.55 4.55
C VAL A 59 -7.19 11.29 5.18
N GLY A 60 -8.31 10.80 4.65
CA GLY A 60 -8.93 9.55 5.10
C GLY A 60 -7.99 8.34 4.97
N HIS A 61 -7.28 8.20 3.84
CA HIS A 61 -6.29 7.14 3.65
C HIS A 61 -5.16 7.20 4.69
N ALA A 62 -4.60 8.39 4.92
CA ALA A 62 -3.53 8.57 5.91
C ALA A 62 -3.99 8.20 7.33
N LEU A 63 -5.22 8.56 7.70
CA LEU A 63 -5.81 8.21 9.00
C LEU A 63 -6.00 6.70 9.17
N ILE A 64 -6.47 6.00 8.13
CA ILE A 64 -6.62 4.54 8.17
C ILE A 64 -5.26 3.86 8.36
N LEU A 65 -4.25 4.27 7.58
CA LEU A 65 -2.89 3.74 7.71
C LEU A 65 -2.34 4.00 9.12
N ALA A 66 -2.49 5.22 9.64
CA ALA A 66 -2.07 5.56 11.00
C ALA A 66 -2.76 4.68 12.06
N GLY A 67 -4.06 4.39 11.91
CA GLY A 67 -4.78 3.49 12.81
C GLY A 67 -4.27 2.05 12.77
N VAL A 68 -4.00 1.52 11.56
CA VAL A 68 -3.44 0.17 11.38
C VAL A 68 -2.06 0.06 12.03
N PHE A 69 -1.14 1.00 11.73
CA PHE A 69 0.20 0.99 12.31
C PHE A 69 0.18 1.26 13.82
N GLY A 70 -0.72 2.11 14.32
CA GLY A 70 -0.92 2.33 15.74
C GLY A 70 -1.36 1.05 16.46
N THR A 71 -2.30 0.31 15.88
CA THR A 71 -2.76 -0.99 16.42
C THR A 71 -1.62 -2.01 16.44
N LEU A 72 -0.86 -2.11 15.35
CA LEU A 72 0.33 -2.97 15.28
C LEU A 72 1.37 -2.60 16.34
N ALA A 73 1.61 -1.31 16.57
CA ALA A 73 2.55 -0.85 17.60
C ALA A 73 2.09 -1.24 19.02
N VAL A 74 0.78 -1.17 19.29
CA VAL A 74 0.21 -1.62 20.57
C VAL A 74 0.37 -3.13 20.73
N PHE A 75 0.05 -3.92 19.70
CA PHE A 75 0.18 -5.39 19.75
C PHE A 75 1.63 -5.83 19.94
N GLN A 76 2.57 -5.25 19.19
CA GLN A 76 4.00 -5.53 19.36
C GLN A 76 4.53 -5.20 20.75
N ARG A 77 3.95 -4.19 21.41
CA ARG A 77 4.33 -3.79 22.77
C ARG A 77 3.70 -4.68 23.84
N ALA A 78 2.55 -5.30 23.54
CA ALA A 78 1.89 -6.26 24.41
C ALA A 78 2.48 -7.69 24.30
N GLU A 79 3.01 -8.05 23.12
CA GLU A 79 3.69 -9.34 22.89
C GLU A 79 5.15 -9.38 23.38
N ARG A 80 5.79 -8.23 23.62
CA ARG A 80 7.12 -8.14 24.27
C ARG A 80 7.02 -8.28 25.78
#